data_AF-A0A2V6WVG8-F1
#
_entry.id   AF-A0A2V6WVG8-F1
#
_cell.length_a   1.000
_cell.length_b   1.000
_cell.length_c   1.000
_cell.angle_alpha   90.00
_cell.angle_beta   90.00
_cell.angle_gamma   90.00
#
_symmetry.space_group_name_H-M   'P 1'
#
loop_
_entity.id
_entity.type
_entity.pdbx_description
1 polymer ?
#
loop_
_entity_poly.entity_id
_entity_poly.type
_entity_poly.pdbx_seq_one_letter_code
_entity_poly.pdbx_strand_id
1 'polypeptide(L)'
;MRSRRNLVSCLALAGMLLAAGALVAAQEKQWWPFPVEDRDPPFNMEGKKIKKTYVPLLEKAAKKWNVCVSFPHMKDAYWIAVDYGVVAESRRLGVKMQL
;
A
#
# COMPACT_ATOMS: atom_id res chain seq x y z
N MET A 1 45.45 -22.33 -24.08
CA MET A 1 44.47 -22.81 -23.07
C MET A 1 44.00 -21.74 -22.06
N ARG A 2 44.80 -20.70 -21.75
CA ARG A 2 44.43 -19.60 -20.82
C ARG A 2 43.26 -18.71 -21.30
N SER A 3 43.20 -18.39 -22.60
CA SER A 3 42.14 -17.53 -23.19
C SER A 3 40.73 -18.15 -23.12
N ARG A 4 40.58 -19.46 -23.33
CA ARG A 4 39.28 -20.15 -23.20
C ARG A 4 38.75 -20.19 -21.76
N ARG A 5 39.63 -20.21 -20.75
CA ARG A 5 39.24 -20.15 -19.33
C ARG A 5 38.72 -18.76 -18.94
N ASN A 6 39.33 -17.69 -19.46
CA ASN A 6 38.87 -16.32 -19.23
C ASN A 6 37.51 -16.05 -19.92
N LEU A 7 37.29 -16.62 -21.11
CA LEU A 7 36.02 -16.48 -21.83
C LEU A 7 34.84 -17.14 -21.07
N VAL A 8 35.06 -18.34 -20.52
CA VAL A 8 34.06 -19.07 -19.72
C VAL A 8 33.78 -18.35 -18.40
N SER A 9 34.81 -17.76 -17.77
CA SER A 9 34.66 -17.00 -16.53
C SER A 9 33.89 -15.68 -16.72
N CYS A 10 34.07 -14.99 -17.86
CA CYS A 10 33.30 -13.80 -18.20
C CYS A 10 31.83 -14.13 -18.54
N LEU A 11 31.58 -15.25 -19.21
CA LEU A 11 30.22 -15.72 -19.50
C LEU A 11 29.48 -16.13 -18.21
N ALA A 12 30.17 -16.76 -17.26
CA ALA A 12 29.60 -17.10 -15.95
C ALA A 12 29.27 -15.85 -15.10
N LEU A 13 30.13 -14.82 -15.11
CA LEU A 13 29.86 -13.55 -14.43
C LEU A 13 28.68 -12.79 -15.05
N ALA A 14 28.59 -12.78 -16.39
CA ALA A 14 27.49 -12.13 -17.11
C ALA A 14 26.14 -12.82 -16.83
N GLY A 15 26.10 -14.15 -16.73
CA GLY A 15 24.90 -14.90 -16.36
C GLY A 15 24.43 -14.62 -14.92
N MET A 16 25.37 -14.40 -13.99
CA MET A 16 25.06 -14.11 -12.58
C MET A 16 24.56 -12.67 -12.38
N LEU A 17 25.02 -11.71 -13.19
CA LEU A 17 24.50 -10.33 -13.21
C LEU A 17 23.09 -10.23 -13.83
N LEU A 18 22.77 -11.06 -14.82
CA LEU A 18 21.43 -11.13 -15.41
C LEU A 18 20.38 -11.74 -14.46
N ALA A 19 20.78 -12.69 -13.60
CA ALA A 19 19.91 -13.27 -12.59
C ALA A 19 19.58 -12.30 -11.44
N ALA A 20 20.45 -11.33 -11.15
CA ALA A 20 20.21 -10.30 -10.13
C ALA A 20 19.18 -9.24 -10.56
N GLY A 21 18.99 -9.02 -11.87
CA GLY A 21 18.06 -8.03 -12.40
C GLY A 21 16.57 -8.41 -12.32
N ALA A 22 16.26 -9.68 -12.02
CA ALA A 22 14.88 -10.19 -11.95
C ALA A 22 14.24 -10.04 -10.55
N LEU A 23 14.98 -9.56 -9.55
CA LEU A 23 14.42 -9.21 -8.23
C LEU A 23 13.80 -7.81 -8.26
N VAL A 24 12.88 -7.57 -9.19
CA VAL A 24 11.93 -6.47 -9.01
C VAL A 24 10.95 -6.96 -7.95
N ALA A 25 11.23 -6.64 -6.68
CA ALA A 25 10.26 -6.81 -5.62
C ALA A 25 8.94 -6.17 -6.08
N ALA A 26 7.85 -6.94 -6.05
CA ALA A 26 6.53 -6.42 -6.35
C ALA A 26 6.23 -5.30 -5.36
N GLN A 27 6.46 -4.06 -5.77
CA GLN A 27 6.14 -2.90 -4.97
C GLN A 27 4.61 -2.81 -4.95
N GLU A 28 4.00 -2.92 -3.77
CA GLU A 28 2.56 -2.76 -3.63
C GLU A 28 2.16 -1.44 -4.28
N LYS A 29 1.20 -1.52 -5.21
CA LYS A 29 0.75 -0.35 -5.94
C LYS A 29 0.13 0.63 -4.94
N GLN A 30 0.68 1.83 -4.88
CA GLN A 30 0.17 2.90 -4.03
C GLN A 30 -1.29 3.19 -4.39
N TRP A 31 -2.19 3.13 -3.39
CA TRP A 31 -3.63 3.23 -3.64
C TRP A 31 -4.13 4.67 -3.82
N TRP A 32 -3.34 5.66 -3.36
CA TRP A 32 -3.63 7.10 -3.50
C TRP A 32 -2.74 7.73 -4.59
N PRO A 33 -3.16 8.84 -5.23
CA PRO A 33 -4.40 9.60 -5.02
C PRO A 33 -5.67 8.86 -5.46
N PHE A 34 -6.80 9.08 -4.76
CA PHE A 34 -8.07 8.41 -5.04
C PHE A 34 -9.24 9.41 -5.24
N PRO A 35 -10.03 9.34 -6.31
CA PRO A 35 -11.16 10.24 -6.52
C PRO A 35 -12.30 9.94 -5.53
N VAL A 36 -12.86 10.98 -4.89
CA VAL A 36 -13.95 10.88 -3.91
C VAL A 36 -15.02 11.95 -4.17
N GLU A 37 -16.23 11.72 -3.66
CA GLU A 37 -17.28 12.73 -3.60
C GLU A 37 -17.53 13.12 -2.13
N ASP A 38 -17.54 14.43 -1.86
CA ASP A 38 -17.74 15.02 -0.54
C ASP A 38 -19.06 15.80 -0.48
N ARG A 39 -19.53 16.12 0.72
CA ARG A 39 -20.75 16.92 0.99
C ARG A 39 -20.38 18.26 1.63
N ASP A 40 -20.97 19.32 1.10
CA ASP A 40 -20.85 20.67 1.66
C ASP A 40 -22.26 21.28 1.90
N PRO A 41 -22.64 21.60 3.15
CA PRO A 41 -21.85 21.40 4.38
C PRO A 41 -21.74 19.91 4.79
N PRO A 42 -20.72 19.54 5.59
CA PRO A 42 -20.60 18.18 6.12
C PRO A 42 -21.87 17.72 6.84
N PHE A 43 -22.20 16.44 6.72
CA PHE A 43 -23.37 15.79 7.32
C PHE A 43 -24.74 16.25 6.80
N ASN A 44 -24.79 17.08 5.75
CA ASN A 44 -26.04 17.45 5.09
C ASN A 44 -26.26 16.59 3.83
N MET A 45 -27.31 15.76 3.83
CA MET A 45 -27.64 14.83 2.73
C MET A 45 -28.31 15.51 1.54
N GLU A 46 -28.76 16.74 1.72
CA GLU A 46 -29.25 17.64 0.67
C GLU A 46 -28.15 18.61 0.22
N GLY A 47 -27.03 18.67 0.94
CA GLY A 47 -25.87 19.49 0.65
C GLY A 47 -25.23 19.16 -0.70
N LYS A 48 -24.48 20.12 -1.25
CA LYS A 48 -23.87 19.99 -2.58
C LYS A 48 -22.83 18.87 -2.60
N LYS A 49 -22.88 18.02 -3.63
CA LYS A 49 -21.84 17.03 -3.89
C LYS A 49 -20.64 17.69 -4.57
N ILE A 50 -19.44 17.47 -4.03
CA ILE A 50 -18.19 18.04 -4.54
C ILE A 50 -17.22 16.91 -4.89
N LYS A 51 -16.76 16.86 -6.14
CA LYS A 51 -15.70 15.92 -6.54
C LYS A 51 -14.35 16.41 -6.00
N LYS A 52 -13.63 15.54 -5.30
CA LYS A 52 -12.31 15.82 -4.73
C LYS A 52 -11.36 14.64 -5.01
N THR A 53 -10.07 14.88 -4.84
CA THR A 53 -9.05 13.82 -4.86
C THR A 53 -8.51 13.65 -3.45
N TYR A 54 -8.71 12.47 -2.88
CA TYR A 54 -8.19 12.12 -1.56
C TYR A 54 -6.71 11.74 -1.64
N VAL A 55 -5.91 12.36 -0.79
CA VAL A 55 -4.52 12.03 -0.52
C VAL A 55 -4.38 11.87 0.99
N PRO A 56 -3.99 10.70 1.51
CA PRO A 56 -3.82 10.50 2.94
C PRO A 56 -2.58 11.24 3.46
N LEU A 57 -2.37 11.20 4.78
CA LEU A 57 -1.09 11.59 5.36
C LEU A 57 0.04 10.75 4.72
N LEU A 58 1.03 11.43 4.15
CA LEU A 58 2.17 10.81 3.47
C LEU A 58 3.16 10.24 4.48
N GLU A 59 3.38 10.98 5.57
CA GLU A 59 4.23 10.58 6.68
C GLU A 59 3.51 9.65 7.67
N LYS A 60 4.28 9.06 8.58
CA LYS A 60 3.73 8.36 9.75
C LYS A 60 2.93 9.34 10.61
N ALA A 61 1.97 8.81 11.37
CA ALA A 61 1.26 9.59 12.37
C ALA A 61 2.25 10.15 13.41
N ALA A 62 1.94 11.33 13.97
CA ALA A 62 2.80 12.01 14.95
C ALA A 62 3.14 11.17 16.19
N LYS A 63 2.30 10.17 16.52
CA LYS A 63 2.56 9.15 17.54
C LYS A 63 1.72 7.90 17.28
N LYS A 64 1.98 6.84 18.05
CA LYS A 64 1.21 5.57 18.02
C LYS A 64 -0.16 5.75 18.68
N TRP A 65 -1.10 6.40 18.01
CA TRP A 65 -2.48 6.53 18.46
C TRP A 65 -3.15 5.16 18.64
N ASN A 66 -4.04 5.02 19.63
CA ASN A 66 -4.90 3.85 19.76
C ASN A 66 -6.24 4.16 19.08
N VAL A 67 -6.60 3.38 18.07
CA VAL A 67 -7.82 3.51 17.28
C VAL A 67 -8.67 2.27 17.50
N CYS A 68 -9.87 2.46 18.07
CA CYS A 68 -10.85 1.38 18.21
C CYS A 68 -11.78 1.35 16.99
N VAL A 69 -11.97 0.18 16.39
CA VAL A 69 -12.67 -0.01 15.11
C VAL A 69 -13.81 -0.99 15.32
N SER A 70 -15.04 -0.47 15.45
CA SER A 70 -16.22 -1.32 15.62
C SER A 70 -16.83 -1.66 14.25
N PHE A 71 -16.76 -2.93 13.86
CA PHE A 71 -17.46 -3.45 12.67
C PHE A 71 -18.77 -4.15 13.07
N PRO A 72 -19.80 -4.11 12.21
CA PRO A 72 -21.07 -4.78 12.52
C PRO A 72 -20.93 -6.31 12.59
N HIS A 73 -20.07 -6.91 11.75
CA HIS A 73 -19.70 -8.33 11.79
C HIS A 73 -18.51 -8.63 10.84
N MET A 74 -18.01 -9.86 10.85
CA MET A 74 -16.97 -10.36 9.93
C MET A 74 -17.42 -11.60 9.13
N LYS A 75 -18.68 -11.60 8.66
CA LYS A 75 -19.33 -12.78 8.07
C LYS A 75 -19.22 -12.87 6.53
N ASP A 76 -18.76 -11.82 5.86
CA ASP A 76 -18.70 -11.77 4.41
C ASP A 76 -17.43 -11.11 3.89
N ALA A 77 -17.18 -11.29 2.59
CA ALA A 77 -16.00 -10.77 1.92
C ALA A 77 -15.96 -9.24 1.90
N TYR A 78 -17.10 -8.56 2.03
CA TYR A 78 -17.12 -7.10 2.06
C TYR A 78 -16.45 -6.61 3.34
N TRP A 79 -16.90 -7.05 4.52
CA TRP A 79 -16.30 -6.61 5.79
C TRP A 79 -14.87 -7.07 5.98
N ILE A 80 -14.51 -8.25 5.45
CA ILE A 80 -13.12 -8.71 5.43
C ILE A 80 -12.23 -7.79 4.57
N ALA A 81 -12.74 -7.32 3.42
CA ALA A 81 -12.00 -6.37 2.59
C ALA A 81 -11.86 -5.00 3.28
N VAL A 82 -12.89 -4.54 3.99
CA VAL A 82 -12.79 -3.30 4.80
C VAL A 82 -11.75 -3.47 5.91
N ASP A 83 -11.74 -4.61 6.61
CA ASP A 83 -10.75 -4.91 7.67
C ASP A 83 -9.32 -4.82 7.14
N TYR A 84 -9.07 -5.47 5.99
CA TYR A 84 -7.78 -5.39 5.32
C TYR A 84 -7.33 -3.95 5.10
N GLY A 85 -8.22 -3.09 4.59
CA GLY A 85 -7.92 -1.68 4.36
C GLY A 85 -7.54 -0.94 5.65
N VAL A 86 -8.32 -1.13 6.72
CA VAL A 86 -8.07 -0.46 8.01
C VAL A 86 -6.79 -0.97 8.68
N VAL A 87 -6.54 -2.28 8.64
CA VAL A 87 -5.30 -2.89 9.17
C VAL A 87 -4.08 -2.41 8.37
N ALA A 88 -4.16 -2.42 7.04
CA ALA A 88 -3.06 -1.99 6.16
C ALA A 88 -2.72 -0.51 6.39
N GLU A 89 -3.71 0.37 6.41
CA GLU A 89 -3.47 1.80 6.67
C GLU A 89 -3.00 2.07 8.10
N SER A 90 -3.48 1.31 9.09
CA SER A 90 -3.00 1.43 10.47
C SER A 90 -1.51 1.10 10.57
N ARG A 91 -1.06 0.04 9.89
CA ARG A 91 0.36 -0.34 9.78
C ARG A 91 1.16 0.71 9.00
N ARG A 92 0.60 1.20 7.88
CA ARG A 92 1.24 2.24 7.05
C ARG A 92 1.43 3.53 7.82
N LEU A 93 0.47 3.97 8.63
CA LEU A 93 0.57 5.18 9.43
C LEU A 93 1.30 4.99 10.77
N GLY A 94 1.50 3.74 11.21
CA GLY A 94 2.17 3.43 12.48
C GLY A 94 1.31 3.67 13.70
N VAL A 95 -0.01 3.52 13.59
CA VAL A 95 -0.96 3.58 14.70
C VAL A 95 -1.31 2.17 15.21
N LYS A 96 -1.85 2.09 16.41
CA LYS A 96 -2.40 0.86 16.98
C LYS A 96 -3.88 0.79 16.66
N MET A 97 -4.29 -0.31 16.03
CA MET A 97 -5.69 -0.64 15.79
C MET A 97 -6.14 -1.70 16.80
N GLN A 98 -7.33 -1.52 17.35
CA GLN A 98 -8.07 -2.53 18.09
C GLN A 98 -9.44 -2.65 17.42
N LEU A 99 -9.73 -3.81 16.84
CA LEU A 99 -11.04 -4.12 16.29
C LEU A 99 -11.96 -4.63 17.41
#